data_AF-A0AAR5QFD9-F1
#
_entry.id   AF-A0AAR5QFD9-F1
#
_cell.length_a   1.000
_cell.length_b   1.000
_cell.length_c   1.000
_cell.angle_alpha   90.00
_cell.angle_beta   90.00
_cell.angle_gamma   90.00
#
_symmetry.space_group_name_H-M   'P 1'
#
loop_
_entity.id
_entity.type
_entity.pdbx_description
1 polymer ?
#
loop_
_entity_poly.entity_id
_entity_poly.type
_entity_poly.pdbx_seq_one_letter_code
_entity_poly.pdbx_strand_id
1 'polypeptide(L)'
;MSCISRLRMRRSSAYGSFVPKLLEQKSPEERLWSCKMERKLEAKIPIEAASPLGTLESSMDAENVLVKPCSFNQTCTRQKPKWHTFRVLPIAILTVSSCQIGFHLYSTPSFNKLLRFEPNKRLEVWRYFTYMLVHDGWSHLALNVVMQCIFAALLEISQGRLRVLTIYVLGGVTGILGAACLHPDLVVGASAGGYSLLLSNVADLVLNFHTINYRIYRAISISTLIIFDVIYDIVHIYSSREPQVSWQAHFFGGLTGLFLGLVVFKCNKPTKSTRVFFCLGLTLYFIFIASFIVLMAQIEKCGTKGLIRRQFVYLC
;
A
#
# COMPACT_ATOMS: atom_id res chain seq x y z
N MET A 1 -9.85 48.62 73.44
CA MET A 1 -11.14 47.90 73.30
C MET A 1 -10.86 46.55 72.66
N SER A 2 -11.20 45.46 73.36
CA SER A 2 -11.42 44.05 72.92
C SER A 2 -10.38 43.40 71.99
N CYS A 3 -9.67 42.31 72.29
CA CYS A 3 -9.97 41.09 73.07
C CYS A 3 -11.31 40.43 72.74
N ILE A 4 -11.34 39.58 71.69
CA ILE A 4 -12.20 38.38 71.63
C ILE A 4 -11.40 37.22 71.03
N SER A 5 -11.49 36.12 71.76
CA SER A 5 -10.88 34.81 71.61
C SER A 5 -11.88 33.79 71.05
N ARG A 6 -11.38 32.73 70.37
CA ARG A 6 -11.81 31.29 70.36
C ARG A 6 -11.15 30.56 69.17
N LEU A 7 -10.10 29.76 69.40
CA LEU A 7 -10.06 28.28 69.55
C LEU A 7 -10.35 27.49 68.25
N ARG A 8 -9.32 26.98 67.52
CA ARG A 8 -8.73 25.58 67.50
C ARG A 8 -9.76 24.48 67.10
N MET A 9 -9.57 23.54 66.16
CA MET A 9 -8.40 22.75 65.68
C MET A 9 -8.66 22.08 64.30
N ARG A 10 -7.56 21.80 63.55
CA ARG A 10 -7.25 20.67 62.61
C ARG A 10 -8.40 19.77 62.07
N ARG A 11 -8.50 19.59 60.73
CA ARG A 11 -7.90 18.49 59.91
C ARG A 11 -8.46 18.47 58.47
N SER A 12 -7.57 18.19 57.50
CA SER A 12 -7.73 17.37 56.28
C SER A 12 -8.78 17.71 55.21
N SER A 13 -8.34 17.79 53.95
CA SER A 13 -8.81 16.94 52.82
C SER A 13 -8.94 17.68 51.47
N ALA A 14 -8.38 17.03 50.44
CA ALA A 14 -8.85 16.94 49.05
C ALA A 14 -8.79 18.17 48.12
N TYR A 15 -7.72 18.24 47.32
CA TYR A 15 -7.82 18.59 45.89
C TYR A 15 -8.19 17.33 45.12
N GLY A 16 -9.35 17.32 44.45
CA GLY A 16 -9.81 16.24 43.58
C GLY A 16 -9.62 16.59 42.11
N SER A 17 -8.62 15.98 41.46
CA SER A 17 -8.52 15.87 39.99
C SER A 17 -9.04 14.49 39.56
N PHE A 18 -10.08 14.46 38.73
CA PHE A 18 -10.59 13.25 38.10
C PHE A 18 -9.69 12.86 36.92
N VAL A 19 -8.92 11.78 37.08
CA VAL A 19 -8.33 11.00 35.97
C VAL A 19 -8.64 9.52 36.26
N PRO A 20 -9.12 8.72 35.29
CA PRO A 20 -9.46 7.33 35.52
C PRO A 20 -8.21 6.50 35.86
N LYS A 21 -8.25 5.88 37.05
CA LYS A 21 -7.40 4.76 37.48
C LYS A 21 -7.45 3.65 36.43
N LEU A 22 -6.30 3.22 35.91
CA LEU A 22 -6.08 1.83 35.45
C LEU A 22 -4.60 1.46 35.17
N LEU A 23 -3.62 2.12 35.80
CA LEU A 23 -2.20 1.70 35.72
C LEU A 23 -1.44 1.89 37.05
N GLU A 24 -2.13 1.80 38.19
CA GLU A 24 -1.50 1.97 39.50
C GLU A 24 -1.83 0.79 40.42
N GLN A 25 -1.56 -0.41 39.94
CA GLN A 25 -1.46 -1.63 40.75
C GLN A 25 -0.41 -2.58 40.14
N LYS A 26 0.85 -2.14 40.09
CA LYS A 26 1.96 -3.09 39.97
C LYS A 26 2.87 -3.00 41.19
N SER A 27 3.08 -4.16 41.82
CA SER A 27 3.84 -4.26 43.06
C SER A 27 5.33 -3.92 42.83
N PRO A 28 6.09 -3.55 43.87
CA PRO A 28 7.52 -3.23 43.74
C PRO A 28 8.36 -4.33 43.05
N GLU A 29 7.92 -5.59 43.13
CA GLU A 29 8.60 -6.74 42.53
C GLU A 29 8.45 -6.80 41.00
N GLU A 30 7.32 -6.37 40.44
CA GLU A 30 7.11 -6.35 38.98
C GLU A 30 7.95 -5.28 38.26
N ARG A 31 8.28 -4.18 38.97
CA ARG A 31 9.22 -3.16 38.48
C ARG A 31 10.66 -3.70 38.43
N LEU A 32 11.03 -4.55 39.38
CA LEU A 32 12.35 -5.18 39.42
C LEU A 32 12.53 -6.20 38.28
N TRP A 33 11.46 -6.89 37.87
CA TRP A 33 11.51 -7.86 36.77
C TRP A 33 11.67 -7.20 35.39
N SER A 34 11.00 -6.06 35.15
CA SER A 34 11.15 -5.31 33.88
C SER A 34 12.56 -4.76 33.70
N CYS A 35 13.17 -4.18 34.74
CA CYS A 35 14.56 -3.69 34.68
C CYS A 35 15.62 -4.80 34.56
N LYS A 36 15.32 -6.02 35.03
CA LYS A 36 16.25 -7.16 34.92
C LYS A 36 16.21 -7.82 33.53
N MET A 37 15.10 -7.64 32.80
CA MET A 37 14.91 -8.17 31.44
C MET A 37 15.61 -7.29 30.38
N GLU A 38 15.58 -5.96 30.54
CA GLU A 38 16.31 -5.03 29.65
C GLU A 38 17.84 -5.21 29.74
N ARG A 39 18.39 -5.38 30.95
CA ARG A 39 19.84 -5.66 31.11
C ARG A 39 20.30 -6.98 30.51
N LYS A 40 19.42 -7.99 30.38
CA LYS A 40 19.75 -9.28 29.73
C LYS A 40 19.80 -9.19 28.21
N LEU A 41 19.16 -8.19 27.60
CA LEU A 41 19.18 -7.97 26.14
C LEU A 41 20.43 -7.23 25.69
N GLU A 42 21.00 -6.35 26.53
CA GLU A 42 22.25 -5.62 26.23
C GLU A 42 23.52 -6.46 26.46
N ALA A 43 23.45 -7.54 27.24
CA ALA A 43 24.61 -8.36 27.62
C ALA A 43 25.06 -9.41 26.57
N LYS A 44 24.58 -9.34 25.31
CA LYS A 44 24.86 -10.38 24.28
C LYS A 44 25.80 -9.92 23.16
N ILE A 45 26.74 -9.02 23.47
CA ILE A 45 27.89 -8.70 22.62
C ILE A 45 29.14 -9.26 23.30
N PRO A 46 29.80 -10.31 22.79
CA PRO A 46 31.02 -10.82 23.39
C PRO A 46 32.22 -10.00 22.91
N ILE A 47 32.99 -9.45 23.84
CA ILE A 47 34.38 -9.04 23.59
C ILE A 47 35.27 -10.00 24.38
N GLU A 48 36.27 -10.48 23.65
CA GLU A 48 37.16 -11.59 23.95
C GLU A 48 38.37 -11.15 24.80
N ALA A 49 38.80 -12.07 25.67
CA ALA A 49 40.15 -12.28 26.24
C ALA A 49 40.96 -11.11 26.84
N ALA A 50 41.29 -11.22 28.13
CA ALA A 50 42.67 -11.41 28.62
C ALA A 50 42.72 -11.52 30.16
N SER A 51 43.34 -12.60 30.65
CA SER A 51 44.02 -12.72 31.95
C SER A 51 45.54 -12.49 31.72
N PRO A 52 46.45 -12.45 32.72
CA PRO A 52 46.32 -12.78 34.16
C PRO A 52 47.09 -11.84 35.14
N LEU A 53 47.05 -12.24 36.43
CA LEU A 53 48.11 -12.14 37.45
C LEU A 53 48.16 -10.93 38.41
N GLY A 54 48.23 -11.21 39.72
CA GLY A 54 48.88 -10.34 40.70
C GLY A 54 48.12 -10.10 42.02
N THR A 55 48.43 -10.92 43.02
CA THR A 55 48.12 -10.75 44.45
C THR A 55 48.74 -9.48 45.07
N LEU A 56 48.04 -8.76 45.96
CA LEU A 56 48.52 -8.40 47.31
C LEU A 56 47.44 -7.68 48.15
N GLU A 57 47.48 -7.92 49.44
CA GLU A 57 46.58 -7.43 50.49
C GLU A 57 46.72 -5.93 50.84
N SER A 58 45.64 -5.44 51.46
CA SER A 58 45.61 -4.50 52.59
C SER A 58 45.56 -2.99 52.32
N SER A 59 44.99 -2.33 53.33
CA SER A 59 44.84 -0.89 53.58
C SER A 59 43.66 -0.20 52.89
N MET A 60 42.62 -0.06 53.72
CA MET A 60 41.71 1.07 53.69
C MET A 60 42.54 2.35 53.75
N ASP A 61 42.39 3.24 52.78
CA ASP A 61 42.28 4.69 53.01
C ASP A 61 41.65 5.34 51.77
N ALA A 62 40.56 6.04 52.05
CA ALA A 62 39.71 6.68 51.06
C ALA A 62 40.33 8.02 50.64
N GLU A 63 40.81 8.11 49.40
CA GLU A 63 41.22 9.37 48.79
C GLU A 63 40.42 9.64 47.50
N ASN A 64 39.42 10.53 47.66
CA ASN A 64 38.93 11.52 46.71
C ASN A 64 39.11 11.24 45.20
N VAL A 65 38.23 10.43 44.62
CA VAL A 65 37.88 10.57 43.19
C VAL A 65 36.71 11.54 43.10
N LEU A 66 37.03 12.75 42.65
CA LEU A 66 36.10 13.82 42.32
C LEU A 66 35.14 13.36 41.20
N VAL A 67 34.03 12.71 41.57
CA VAL A 67 32.93 12.42 40.65
C VAL A 67 32.29 13.75 40.28
N LYS A 68 32.53 14.23 39.05
CA LYS A 68 31.78 15.34 38.48
C LYS A 68 30.28 15.00 38.58
N PRO A 69 29.44 15.84 39.23
CA PRO A 69 28.01 15.62 39.22
C PRO A 69 27.53 15.77 37.77
N CYS A 70 26.89 14.72 37.26
CA CYS A 70 26.22 14.78 35.98
C CYS A 70 25.13 15.85 36.10
N SER A 71 25.26 16.95 35.36
CA SER A 71 24.31 18.04 35.37
C SER A 71 22.95 17.51 34.91
N PHE A 72 22.03 17.36 35.87
CA PHE A 72 20.62 17.09 35.62
C PHE A 72 19.98 18.37 35.05
N ASN A 73 20.28 18.66 33.78
CA ASN A 73 19.61 19.67 32.99
C ASN A 73 19.48 19.17 31.56
N GLN A 74 19.02 17.93 31.41
CA GLN A 74 18.42 17.52 30.16
C GLN A 74 16.94 17.85 30.26
N THR A 75 16.58 19.08 29.87
CA THR A 75 15.19 19.41 29.55
C THR A 75 14.69 18.37 28.58
N CYS A 76 13.85 17.47 29.08
CA CYS A 76 13.16 16.50 28.26
C CYS A 76 12.25 17.31 27.34
N THR A 77 12.75 17.64 26.14
CA THR A 77 11.94 18.29 25.12
C THR A 77 10.86 17.31 24.77
N ARG A 78 9.68 17.50 25.36
CA ARG A 78 8.44 16.81 25.05
C ARG A 78 8.21 17.06 23.56
N GLN A 79 8.68 16.14 22.71
CA GLN A 79 8.42 16.20 21.28
C GLN A 79 6.90 16.12 21.13
N LYS A 80 6.28 17.24 20.75
CA LYS A 80 4.85 17.28 20.43
C LYS A 80 4.58 16.20 19.38
N PRO A 81 3.55 15.34 19.53
CA PRO A 81 3.28 14.29 18.56
C PRO A 81 2.85 14.95 17.25
N LYS A 82 3.79 15.08 16.34
CA LYS A 82 3.61 15.76 15.05
C LYS A 82 3.18 14.71 14.02
N TRP A 83 1.90 14.71 13.66
CA TRP A 83 1.40 14.33 12.32
C TRP A 83 1.55 12.87 11.83
N HIS A 84 1.91 11.90 12.67
CA HIS A 84 2.12 10.51 12.23
C HIS A 84 0.86 9.75 11.78
N THR A 85 -0.35 10.20 12.14
CA THR A 85 -1.60 9.49 11.84
C THR A 85 -1.95 9.50 10.33
N PHE A 86 -1.56 10.54 9.59
CA PHE A 86 -1.85 10.67 8.14
C PHE A 86 -0.90 9.89 7.22
N ARG A 87 0.13 9.24 7.76
CA ARG A 87 1.06 8.40 6.97
C ARG A 87 0.71 6.91 6.96
N VAL A 88 -0.27 6.49 7.76
CA VAL A 88 -0.64 5.07 7.89
C VAL A 88 -1.83 4.71 7.00
N LEU A 89 -2.67 5.68 6.64
CA LEU A 89 -3.88 5.44 5.86
C LEU A 89 -3.59 5.56 4.35
N PRO A 90 -4.07 4.63 3.50
CA PRO A 90 -3.90 4.70 2.05
C PRO A 90 -4.90 5.69 1.44
N ILE A 91 -4.58 6.98 1.55
CA ILE A 91 -5.47 8.10 1.21
C ILE A 91 -5.84 8.09 -0.29
N ALA A 92 -4.91 7.81 -1.20
CA ALA A 92 -5.20 7.87 -2.63
C ALA A 92 -6.21 6.79 -3.03
N ILE A 93 -6.02 5.54 -2.61
CA ILE A 93 -6.98 4.49 -2.97
C ILE A 93 -8.33 4.71 -2.31
N LEU A 94 -8.35 5.18 -1.05
CA LEU A 94 -9.61 5.50 -0.38
C LEU A 94 -10.34 6.65 -1.06
N THR A 95 -9.62 7.66 -1.55
CA THR A 95 -10.20 8.76 -2.34
C THR A 95 -10.82 8.23 -3.63
N VAL A 96 -10.11 7.36 -4.36
CA VAL A 96 -10.64 6.71 -5.58
C VAL A 96 -11.89 5.89 -5.26
N SER A 97 -11.85 5.08 -4.20
CA SER A 97 -13.00 4.29 -3.74
C SER A 97 -14.20 5.18 -3.39
N SER A 98 -13.99 6.27 -2.64
CA SER A 98 -15.05 7.23 -2.30
C SER A 98 -15.62 7.90 -3.54
N CYS A 99 -14.79 8.25 -4.52
CA CYS A 99 -15.25 8.77 -5.81
C CYS A 99 -16.11 7.73 -6.54
N GLN A 100 -15.67 6.48 -6.66
CA GLN A 100 -16.45 5.43 -7.33
C GLN A 100 -17.81 5.17 -6.68
N ILE A 101 -17.85 5.16 -5.34
CA ILE A 101 -19.10 5.04 -4.58
C ILE A 101 -20.01 6.25 -4.85
N GLY A 102 -19.45 7.47 -4.83
CA GLY A 102 -20.19 8.68 -5.16
C GLY A 102 -20.76 8.65 -6.58
N PHE A 103 -19.95 8.28 -7.57
CA PHE A 103 -20.42 8.10 -8.96
C PHE A 103 -21.54 7.07 -9.02
N HIS A 104 -21.41 5.92 -8.34
CA HIS A 104 -22.46 4.91 -8.37
C HIS A 104 -23.77 5.37 -7.71
N LEU A 105 -23.70 6.18 -6.66
CA LEU A 105 -24.88 6.75 -5.98
C LEU A 105 -25.64 7.79 -6.83
N TYR A 106 -24.91 8.63 -7.57
CA TYR A 106 -25.49 9.78 -8.26
C TYR A 106 -25.59 9.61 -9.79
N SER A 107 -24.97 8.59 -10.37
CA SER A 107 -24.94 8.43 -11.83
C SER A 107 -26.29 7.98 -12.37
N THR A 108 -26.72 8.64 -13.45
CA THR A 108 -27.89 8.25 -14.23
C THR A 108 -27.47 7.30 -15.37
N PRO A 109 -28.39 6.51 -15.96
CA PRO A 109 -28.07 5.65 -17.09
C PRO A 109 -27.41 6.40 -18.27
N SER A 110 -27.87 7.63 -18.54
CA SER A 110 -27.30 8.51 -19.57
C SER A 110 -25.86 8.92 -19.25
N PHE A 111 -25.57 9.22 -17.98
CA PHE A 111 -24.24 9.59 -17.53
C PHE A 111 -23.29 8.38 -17.55
N ASN A 112 -23.75 7.20 -17.14
CA ASN A 112 -23.00 5.95 -17.30
C ASN A 112 -22.64 5.68 -18.77
N LYS A 113 -23.58 5.91 -19.69
CA LYS A 113 -23.32 5.78 -21.13
C LYS A 113 -22.28 6.77 -21.65
N LEU A 114 -22.19 7.97 -21.08
CA LEU A 114 -21.18 8.97 -21.45
C LEU A 114 -19.76 8.57 -20.99
N LEU A 115 -19.65 7.87 -19.85
CA LEU A 115 -18.37 7.58 -19.20
C LEU A 115 -17.81 6.19 -19.50
N ARG A 116 -18.67 5.20 -19.76
CA ARG A 116 -18.25 3.83 -20.08
C ARG A 116 -17.39 3.77 -21.34
N PHE A 117 -16.55 2.75 -21.44
CA PHE A 117 -15.82 2.50 -22.67
C PHE A 117 -16.76 1.97 -23.75
N GLU A 118 -16.75 2.63 -24.92
CA GLU A 118 -17.50 2.21 -26.09
C GLU A 118 -16.54 1.98 -27.26
N PRO A 119 -16.43 0.76 -27.81
CA PRO A 119 -15.49 0.43 -28.87
C PRO A 119 -15.71 1.17 -30.19
N ASN A 120 -16.92 1.72 -30.41
CA ASN A 120 -17.24 2.53 -31.58
C ASN A 120 -16.87 4.01 -31.39
N LYS A 121 -16.45 4.41 -30.18
CA LYS A 121 -16.14 5.79 -29.80
C LYS A 121 -14.70 5.94 -29.29
N ARG A 122 -13.76 5.24 -29.93
CA ARG A 122 -12.34 5.21 -29.53
C ARG A 122 -11.64 6.57 -29.58
N LEU A 123 -12.17 7.51 -30.38
CA LEU A 123 -11.65 8.89 -30.44
C LEU A 123 -12.04 9.71 -29.20
N GLU A 124 -13.04 9.28 -28.43
CA GLU A 124 -13.44 9.92 -27.17
C GLU A 124 -12.48 9.51 -26.05
N VAL A 125 -11.28 10.10 -26.03
CA VAL A 125 -10.13 9.69 -25.19
C VAL A 125 -10.43 9.63 -23.68
N TRP A 126 -11.38 10.42 -23.19
CA TRP A 126 -11.76 10.39 -21.77
C TRP A 126 -12.33 9.03 -21.36
N ARG A 127 -12.96 8.29 -22.27
CA ARG A 127 -13.56 6.97 -22.01
C ARG A 127 -12.55 5.91 -21.58
N TYR A 128 -11.27 6.10 -21.90
CA TYR A 128 -10.18 5.23 -21.44
C TYR A 128 -9.85 5.41 -19.96
N PHE A 129 -10.32 6.50 -19.34
CA PHE A 129 -10.11 6.80 -17.93
C PHE A 129 -11.42 6.71 -17.15
N THR A 130 -12.50 7.31 -17.69
CA THR A 130 -13.77 7.47 -16.98
C THR A 130 -14.54 6.16 -16.79
N TYR A 131 -14.26 5.13 -17.60
CA TYR A 131 -14.91 3.82 -17.45
C TYR A 131 -14.61 3.18 -16.08
N MET A 132 -13.46 3.54 -15.47
CA MET A 132 -13.06 3.08 -14.13
C MET A 132 -13.93 3.67 -13.00
N LEU A 133 -14.72 4.69 -13.28
CA LEU A 133 -15.59 5.34 -12.28
C LEU A 133 -16.99 4.72 -12.25
N VAL A 134 -17.41 4.08 -13.34
CA VAL A 134 -18.75 3.52 -13.50
C VAL A 134 -18.73 2.00 -13.33
N HIS A 135 -19.78 1.46 -12.72
CA HIS A 135 -19.89 0.04 -12.38
C HIS A 135 -21.31 -0.45 -12.67
N ASP A 136 -21.44 -1.72 -13.07
CA ASP A 136 -22.71 -2.33 -13.50
C ASP A 136 -23.70 -2.57 -12.34
N GLY A 137 -23.19 -2.67 -11.10
CA GLY A 137 -24.03 -2.85 -9.91
C GLY A 137 -23.24 -2.81 -8.60
N TRP A 138 -23.95 -2.87 -7.48
CA TRP A 138 -23.37 -2.79 -6.13
C TRP A 138 -22.38 -3.92 -5.82
N SER A 139 -22.65 -5.15 -6.25
CA SER A 139 -21.75 -6.29 -6.04
C SER A 139 -20.43 -6.10 -6.80
N HIS A 140 -20.52 -5.66 -8.07
CA HIS A 140 -19.36 -5.38 -8.90
C HIS A 140 -18.53 -4.21 -8.32
N LEU A 141 -19.17 -3.13 -7.89
CA LEU A 141 -18.50 -2.01 -7.23
C LEU A 141 -17.83 -2.45 -5.91
N ALA A 142 -18.56 -3.18 -5.06
CA ALA A 142 -18.05 -3.60 -3.76
C ALA A 142 -16.80 -4.47 -3.92
N LEU A 143 -16.81 -5.42 -4.86
CA LEU A 143 -15.65 -6.26 -5.13
C LEU A 143 -14.45 -5.43 -5.61
N ASN A 144 -14.66 -4.48 -6.52
CA ASN A 144 -13.60 -3.58 -6.98
C ASN A 144 -13.00 -2.76 -5.83
N VAL A 145 -13.85 -2.13 -5.02
CA VAL A 145 -13.42 -1.30 -3.87
C VAL A 145 -12.66 -2.13 -2.84
N VAL A 146 -13.16 -3.31 -2.49
CA VAL A 146 -12.49 -4.19 -1.51
C VAL A 146 -11.14 -4.64 -2.03
N MET A 147 -11.08 -5.19 -3.26
CA MET A 147 -9.85 -5.73 -3.83
C MET A 147 -8.80 -4.64 -4.04
N GLN A 148 -9.17 -3.48 -4.60
CA GLN A 148 -8.22 -2.40 -4.80
C GLN A 148 -7.68 -1.84 -3.47
N CYS A 149 -8.51 -1.76 -2.42
CA CYS A 149 -8.05 -1.37 -1.08
C CYS A 149 -7.04 -2.38 -0.52
N ILE A 150 -7.33 -3.68 -0.64
CA ILE A 150 -6.41 -4.74 -0.19
C ILE A 150 -5.07 -4.65 -0.94
N PHE A 151 -5.11 -4.53 -2.27
CA PHE A 151 -3.90 -4.51 -3.10
C PHE A 151 -3.09 -3.22 -2.93
N ALA A 152 -3.74 -2.08 -2.73
CA ALA A 152 -3.08 -0.78 -2.57
C ALA A 152 -2.59 -0.50 -1.16
N ALA A 153 -3.21 -1.04 -0.10
CA ALA A 153 -2.98 -0.59 1.27
C ALA A 153 -1.48 -0.59 1.66
N LEU A 154 -0.82 -1.74 1.50
CA LEU A 154 0.61 -1.85 1.82
C LEU A 154 1.50 -1.11 0.81
N LEU A 155 1.12 -1.11 -0.47
CA LEU A 155 1.85 -0.41 -1.53
C LEU A 155 1.87 1.11 -1.30
N GLU A 156 0.75 1.71 -0.92
CA GLU A 156 0.66 3.16 -0.75
C GLU A 156 1.51 3.62 0.45
N ILE A 157 1.55 2.81 1.51
CA ILE A 157 2.38 3.08 2.69
C ILE A 157 3.88 2.99 2.33
N SER A 158 4.30 1.98 1.57
CA SER A 158 5.71 1.75 1.26
C SER A 158 6.24 2.60 0.10
N GLN A 159 5.47 2.72 -0.98
CA GLN A 159 5.87 3.36 -2.23
C GLN A 159 5.37 4.80 -2.36
N GLY A 160 4.33 5.16 -1.63
CA GLY A 160 3.74 6.49 -1.61
C GLY A 160 2.61 6.66 -2.62
N ARG A 161 1.64 7.49 -2.22
CA ARG A 161 0.35 7.71 -2.90
C ARG A 161 0.42 8.01 -4.40
N LEU A 162 1.34 8.89 -4.83
CA LEU A 162 1.38 9.31 -6.24
C LEU A 162 1.85 8.20 -7.17
N ARG A 163 2.80 7.35 -6.73
CA ARG A 163 3.28 6.21 -7.52
C ARG A 163 2.19 5.18 -7.70
N VAL A 164 1.51 4.84 -6.61
CA VAL A 164 0.40 3.87 -6.61
C VAL A 164 -0.75 4.37 -7.48
N LEU A 165 -1.14 5.64 -7.34
CA LEU A 165 -2.19 6.23 -8.17
C LEU A 165 -1.80 6.23 -9.67
N THR A 166 -0.55 6.53 -9.99
CA THR A 166 -0.05 6.52 -11.38
C THR A 166 -0.17 5.12 -11.98
N ILE A 167 0.28 4.09 -11.26
CA ILE A 167 0.20 2.69 -11.71
C ILE A 167 -1.25 2.22 -11.84
N TYR A 168 -2.13 2.60 -10.90
CA TYR A 168 -3.54 2.28 -10.94
C TYR A 168 -4.22 2.85 -12.20
N VAL A 169 -4.04 4.15 -12.46
CA VAL A 169 -4.67 4.85 -13.59
C VAL A 169 -4.09 4.36 -14.92
N LEU A 170 -2.76 4.32 -15.07
CA LEU A 170 -2.13 3.85 -16.31
C LEU A 170 -2.41 2.38 -16.58
N GLY A 171 -2.53 1.57 -15.52
CA GLY A 171 -2.97 0.18 -15.61
C GLY A 171 -4.39 0.04 -16.14
N GLY A 172 -5.32 0.85 -15.66
CA GLY A 172 -6.68 0.89 -16.21
C GLY A 172 -6.70 1.27 -17.69
N VAL A 173 -6.06 2.38 -18.04
CA VAL A 173 -5.98 2.89 -19.43
C VAL A 173 -5.34 1.88 -20.38
N THR A 174 -4.20 1.31 -19.99
CA THR A 174 -3.49 0.34 -20.83
C THR A 174 -4.25 -0.99 -20.89
N GLY A 175 -4.90 -1.39 -19.80
CA GLY A 175 -5.75 -2.57 -19.73
C GLY A 175 -6.91 -2.50 -20.72
N ILE A 176 -7.67 -1.40 -20.71
CA ILE A 176 -8.78 -1.23 -21.65
C ILE A 176 -8.29 -1.05 -23.09
N LEU A 177 -7.14 -0.40 -23.31
CA LEU A 177 -6.52 -0.29 -24.63
C LEU A 177 -6.21 -1.67 -25.22
N GLY A 178 -5.62 -2.57 -24.43
CA GLY A 178 -5.34 -3.93 -24.86
C GLY A 178 -6.61 -4.77 -25.05
N ALA A 179 -7.59 -4.65 -24.14
CA ALA A 179 -8.87 -5.32 -24.28
C ALA A 179 -9.59 -4.91 -25.56
N ALA A 180 -9.63 -3.61 -25.88
CA ALA A 180 -10.27 -3.09 -27.08
C ALA A 180 -9.59 -3.54 -28.39
N CYS A 181 -8.31 -3.93 -28.36
CA CYS A 181 -7.63 -4.55 -29.50
C CYS A 181 -8.11 -5.98 -29.75
N LEU A 182 -8.28 -6.79 -28.69
CA LEU A 182 -8.65 -8.20 -28.80
C LEU A 182 -10.17 -8.41 -28.91
N HIS A 183 -10.93 -7.76 -28.03
CA HIS A 183 -12.38 -7.86 -27.89
C HIS A 183 -13.00 -6.47 -27.69
N PRO A 184 -13.47 -5.86 -28.78
CA PRO A 184 -14.12 -4.56 -28.71
C PRO A 184 -15.54 -4.72 -28.18
N ASP A 185 -15.69 -4.86 -26.87
CA ASP A 185 -16.98 -4.88 -26.17
C ASP A 185 -17.13 -3.68 -25.22
N LEU A 186 -18.34 -3.46 -24.72
CA LEU A 186 -18.62 -2.41 -23.76
C LEU A 186 -17.95 -2.76 -22.43
N VAL A 187 -17.21 -1.82 -21.84
CA VAL A 187 -16.49 -2.06 -20.58
C VAL A 187 -16.79 -0.98 -19.55
N VAL A 188 -17.01 -1.43 -18.32
CA VAL A 188 -17.16 -0.62 -17.10
C VAL A 188 -16.39 -1.31 -15.98
N GLY A 189 -16.02 -0.55 -14.95
CA GLY A 189 -15.38 -1.07 -13.76
C GLY A 189 -13.88 -0.81 -13.71
N ALA A 190 -13.38 -0.65 -12.49
CA ALA A 190 -12.00 -0.24 -12.24
C ALA A 190 -11.01 -1.40 -12.14
N SER A 191 -11.45 -2.62 -12.45
CA SER A 191 -10.75 -3.86 -12.14
C SER A 191 -9.39 -3.91 -12.79
N ALA A 192 -9.23 -3.48 -14.04
CA ALA A 192 -7.92 -3.38 -14.71
C ALA A 192 -6.88 -2.57 -13.91
N GLY A 193 -7.31 -1.49 -13.23
CA GLY A 193 -6.46 -0.74 -12.30
C GLY A 193 -6.16 -1.55 -11.02
N GLY A 194 -7.14 -2.30 -10.51
CA GLY A 194 -6.95 -3.26 -9.42
C GLY A 194 -5.91 -4.35 -9.75
N TYR A 195 -5.97 -4.97 -10.94
CA TYR A 195 -4.98 -5.95 -11.38
C TYR A 195 -3.60 -5.34 -11.58
N SER A 196 -3.54 -4.09 -12.05
CA SER A 196 -2.29 -3.33 -12.08
C SER A 196 -1.68 -3.22 -10.67
N LEU A 197 -2.48 -2.93 -9.65
CA LEU A 197 -2.01 -2.92 -8.26
C LEU A 197 -1.57 -4.31 -7.80
N LEU A 198 -2.33 -5.37 -8.11
CA LEU A 198 -1.99 -6.75 -7.75
C LEU A 198 -0.63 -7.15 -8.31
N LEU A 199 -0.38 -6.96 -9.60
CA LEU A 199 0.89 -7.35 -10.23
C LEU A 199 2.03 -6.38 -9.93
N SER A 200 1.74 -5.11 -9.63
CA SER A 200 2.76 -4.20 -9.12
C SER A 200 3.28 -4.62 -7.73
N ASN A 201 2.48 -5.32 -6.91
CA ASN A 201 2.99 -5.93 -5.67
C ASN A 201 4.11 -6.94 -5.95
N VAL A 202 4.07 -7.66 -7.08
CA VAL A 202 5.15 -8.54 -7.52
C VAL A 202 6.39 -7.71 -7.87
N ALA A 203 6.22 -6.60 -8.59
CA ALA A 203 7.34 -5.70 -8.90
C ALA A 203 8.01 -5.13 -7.64
N ASP A 204 7.22 -4.66 -6.66
CA ASP A 204 7.74 -4.21 -5.37
C ASP A 204 8.47 -5.33 -4.62
N LEU A 205 7.91 -6.54 -4.63
CA LEU A 205 8.54 -7.72 -4.02
C LEU A 205 9.89 -8.04 -4.69
N VAL A 206 9.99 -7.96 -6.02
CA VAL A 206 11.23 -8.17 -6.77
C VAL A 206 12.28 -7.11 -6.43
N LEU A 207 11.89 -5.83 -6.42
CA LEU A 207 12.81 -4.71 -6.17
C LEU A 207 13.31 -4.66 -4.72
N ASN A 208 12.47 -5.07 -3.76
CA ASN A 208 12.69 -4.86 -2.34
C ASN A 208 12.71 -6.16 -1.53
N PHE A 209 12.87 -7.32 -2.18
CA PHE A 209 12.75 -8.66 -1.58
C PHE A 209 13.48 -8.81 -0.24
N HIS A 210 14.75 -8.38 -0.19
CA HIS A 210 15.58 -8.51 1.00
C HIS A 210 15.27 -7.49 2.10
N THR A 211 14.49 -6.44 1.81
CA THR A 211 14.14 -5.38 2.77
C THR A 211 12.72 -5.52 3.33
N ILE A 212 11.86 -6.28 2.67
CA ILE A 212 10.48 -6.51 3.10
C ILE A 212 10.47 -7.58 4.20
N ASN A 213 9.93 -7.22 5.37
CA ASN A 213 9.59 -8.18 6.42
C ASN A 213 8.46 -9.09 5.95
N TYR A 214 8.49 -10.38 6.33
CA TYR A 214 7.47 -11.37 5.93
C TYR A 214 7.33 -11.56 4.40
N ARG A 215 8.41 -11.32 3.63
CA ARG A 215 8.44 -11.46 2.16
C ARG A 215 7.86 -12.76 1.62
N ILE A 216 8.10 -13.88 2.30
CA ILE A 216 7.60 -15.21 1.88
C ILE A 216 6.09 -15.29 2.06
N TYR A 217 5.55 -14.84 3.20
CA TYR A 217 4.10 -14.77 3.41
C TYR A 217 3.44 -13.85 2.41
N ARG A 218 4.00 -12.66 2.16
CA ARG A 218 3.50 -11.74 1.14
C ARG A 218 3.51 -12.39 -0.25
N ALA A 219 4.59 -13.08 -0.62
CA ALA A 219 4.70 -13.81 -1.88
C ALA A 219 3.61 -14.88 -2.00
N ILE A 220 3.44 -15.72 -0.96
CA ILE A 220 2.41 -16.76 -0.92
C ILE A 220 1.02 -16.12 -1.04
N SER A 221 0.71 -15.06 -0.29
CA SER A 221 -0.58 -14.39 -0.36
C SER A 221 -0.88 -13.84 -1.76
N ILE A 222 0.08 -13.18 -2.41
CA ILE A 222 -0.08 -12.69 -3.79
C ILE A 222 -0.29 -13.85 -4.76
N SER A 223 0.51 -14.91 -4.66
CA SER A 223 0.39 -16.10 -5.51
C SER A 223 -0.98 -16.77 -5.33
N THR A 224 -1.45 -16.94 -4.10
CA THR A 224 -2.77 -17.52 -3.81
C THR A 224 -3.89 -16.67 -4.40
N LEU A 225 -3.80 -15.34 -4.28
CA LEU A 225 -4.79 -14.42 -4.87
C LEU A 225 -4.82 -14.55 -6.39
N ILE A 226 -3.65 -14.56 -7.07
CA ILE A 226 -3.57 -14.73 -8.53
C ILE A 226 -4.13 -16.08 -8.96
N ILE A 227 -3.81 -17.17 -8.25
CA ILE A 227 -4.30 -18.50 -8.58
C ILE A 227 -5.83 -18.57 -8.44
N PHE A 228 -6.37 -18.09 -7.32
CA PHE A 228 -7.81 -18.08 -7.08
C PHE A 228 -8.55 -17.25 -8.13
N ASP A 229 -7.99 -16.10 -8.49
CA ASP A 229 -8.52 -15.21 -9.51
C ASP A 229 -8.58 -15.87 -10.89
N VAL A 230 -7.48 -16.48 -11.34
CA VAL A 230 -7.43 -17.21 -12.62
C VAL A 230 -8.45 -18.36 -12.62
N ILE A 231 -8.57 -19.09 -11.52
CA ILE A 231 -9.58 -20.17 -11.39
C ILE A 231 -10.99 -19.59 -11.49
N TYR A 232 -11.26 -18.48 -10.80
CA TYR A 232 -12.57 -17.82 -10.83
C TYR A 232 -12.93 -17.37 -12.26
N ASP A 233 -12.01 -16.73 -12.97
CA ASP A 233 -12.22 -16.26 -14.35
C ASP A 233 -12.50 -17.44 -15.30
N ILE A 234 -11.74 -18.54 -15.18
CA ILE A 234 -11.97 -19.76 -15.96
C ILE A 234 -13.39 -20.31 -15.71
N VAL A 235 -13.76 -20.48 -14.44
CA VAL A 235 -15.09 -21.01 -14.06
C VAL A 235 -16.20 -20.09 -14.55
N HIS A 236 -16.03 -18.76 -14.44
CA HIS A 236 -17.02 -17.79 -14.88
C HIS A 236 -17.24 -17.83 -16.40
N ILE A 237 -16.14 -17.92 -17.17
CA ILE A 237 -16.18 -18.09 -18.64
C ILE A 237 -16.98 -19.35 -19.01
N TYR A 238 -16.71 -20.48 -18.36
CA TYR A 238 -17.44 -21.73 -18.64
C TYR A 238 -18.90 -21.70 -18.18
N SER A 239 -19.22 -20.94 -17.11
CA SER A 239 -20.58 -20.84 -16.59
C SER A 239 -21.51 -19.98 -17.46
N SER A 240 -21.00 -19.28 -18.48
CA SER A 240 -21.79 -18.41 -19.39
C SER A 240 -22.71 -17.42 -18.67
N ARG A 241 -22.29 -16.93 -17.49
CA ARG A 241 -23.09 -15.97 -16.71
C ARG A 241 -22.85 -14.56 -17.23
N GLU A 242 -23.92 -13.91 -17.68
CA GLU A 242 -23.91 -12.48 -17.99
C GLU A 242 -23.96 -11.63 -16.71
N PRO A 243 -23.27 -10.49 -16.64
CA PRO A 243 -22.36 -9.93 -17.66
C PRO A 243 -20.98 -10.61 -17.69
N GLN A 244 -20.41 -10.72 -18.89
CA GLN A 244 -19.05 -11.26 -19.08
C GLN A 244 -17.97 -10.35 -18.47
N VAL A 245 -17.02 -10.97 -17.76
CA VAL A 245 -15.83 -10.30 -17.21
C VAL A 245 -14.81 -10.12 -18.33
N SER A 246 -14.27 -8.90 -18.49
CA SER A 246 -13.20 -8.63 -19.46
C SER A 246 -11.84 -9.09 -18.93
N TRP A 247 -11.56 -10.39 -19.04
CA TRP A 247 -10.28 -10.97 -18.63
C TRP A 247 -9.08 -10.34 -19.37
N GLN A 248 -9.28 -9.85 -20.59
CA GLN A 248 -8.23 -9.17 -21.37
C GLN A 248 -7.82 -7.87 -20.68
N ALA A 249 -8.79 -7.10 -20.17
CA ALA A 249 -8.51 -5.85 -19.46
C ALA A 249 -7.76 -6.14 -18.14
N HIS A 250 -8.12 -7.22 -17.45
CA HIS A 250 -7.43 -7.67 -16.23
C HIS A 250 -5.98 -8.04 -16.53
N PHE A 251 -5.77 -8.89 -17.54
CA PHE A 251 -4.45 -9.36 -17.94
C PHE A 251 -3.50 -8.22 -18.34
N PHE A 252 -3.95 -7.33 -19.23
CA PHE A 252 -3.11 -6.23 -19.71
C PHE A 252 -2.93 -5.12 -18.68
N GLY A 253 -3.94 -4.87 -17.83
CA GLY A 253 -3.78 -3.98 -16.67
C GLY A 253 -2.75 -4.52 -15.69
N GLY A 254 -2.78 -5.83 -15.41
CA GLY A 254 -1.80 -6.52 -14.59
C GLY A 254 -0.37 -6.45 -15.14
N LEU A 255 -0.17 -6.75 -16.44
CA LEU A 255 1.16 -6.60 -17.08
C LEU A 255 1.69 -5.17 -16.99
N THR A 256 0.81 -4.18 -17.17
CA THR A 256 1.16 -2.77 -16.98
C THR A 256 1.67 -2.49 -15.57
N GLY A 257 0.97 -3.02 -14.56
CA GLY A 257 1.37 -2.91 -13.17
C GLY A 257 2.73 -3.55 -12.86
N LEU A 258 3.00 -4.71 -13.45
CA LEU A 258 4.30 -5.38 -13.35
C LEU A 258 5.42 -4.52 -13.97
N PHE A 259 5.25 -4.08 -15.23
CA PHE A 259 6.29 -3.35 -15.95
C PHE A 259 6.53 -1.95 -15.37
N LEU A 260 5.46 -1.17 -15.15
CA LEU A 260 5.57 0.16 -14.55
C LEU A 260 5.99 0.10 -13.09
N GLY A 261 5.62 -0.96 -12.35
CA GLY A 261 6.10 -1.18 -10.99
C GLY A 261 7.62 -1.24 -10.92
N LEU A 262 8.28 -1.93 -11.88
CA LEU A 262 9.75 -2.00 -11.96
C LEU A 262 10.41 -0.65 -12.26
N VAL A 263 9.68 0.28 -12.88
CA VAL A 263 10.17 1.60 -13.30
C VAL A 263 9.90 2.67 -12.24
N VAL A 264 8.71 2.66 -11.65
CA VAL A 264 8.18 3.76 -10.84
C VAL A 264 8.48 3.58 -9.35
N PHE A 265 8.52 2.34 -8.85
CA PHE A 265 8.72 2.08 -7.43
C PHE A 265 10.15 2.36 -6.95
N LYS A 266 10.23 2.79 -5.70
CA LYS A 266 11.48 3.00 -4.98
C LYS A 266 12.12 1.65 -4.67
N CYS A 267 13.41 1.55 -4.95
CA CYS A 267 14.26 0.47 -4.47
C CYS A 267 15.05 0.97 -3.25
N ASN A 268 14.93 0.28 -2.12
CA ASN A 268 15.58 0.67 -0.86
C ASN A 268 17.10 0.46 -0.87
N LYS A 269 17.59 -0.51 -1.64
CA LYS A 269 19.01 -0.84 -1.79
C LYS A 269 19.35 -1.02 -3.27
N PRO A 270 19.62 0.06 -4.01
CA PRO A 270 19.87 -0.02 -5.44
C PRO A 270 21.15 -0.81 -5.72
N THR A 271 21.05 -1.76 -6.65
CA THR A 271 22.17 -2.58 -7.15
C THR A 271 22.26 -2.48 -8.67
N LYS A 272 23.29 -3.11 -9.28
CA LYS A 272 23.35 -3.26 -10.74
C LYS A 272 22.09 -3.94 -11.30
N SER A 273 21.55 -4.93 -10.58
CA SER A 273 20.32 -5.63 -10.95
C SER A 273 19.10 -4.70 -10.98
N THR A 274 19.01 -3.73 -10.05
CA THR A 274 17.96 -2.72 -10.05
C THR A 274 17.94 -1.91 -11.35
N ARG A 275 19.11 -1.54 -11.90
CA ARG A 275 19.21 -0.84 -13.18
C ARG A 275 18.74 -1.72 -14.34
N VAL A 276 19.06 -3.02 -14.30
CA VAL A 276 18.57 -3.99 -15.30
C VAL A 276 17.06 -4.10 -15.25
N PHE A 277 16.45 -4.25 -14.07
CA PHE A 277 14.99 -4.28 -13.93
C PHE A 277 14.31 -3.01 -14.41
N PHE A 278 14.88 -1.85 -14.12
CA PHE A 278 14.38 -0.57 -14.62
C PHE A 278 14.40 -0.53 -16.16
N CYS A 279 15.55 -0.84 -16.77
CA CYS A 279 15.69 -0.84 -18.24
C CYS A 279 14.76 -1.87 -18.89
N LEU A 280 14.65 -3.07 -18.29
CA LEU A 280 13.76 -4.13 -18.76
C LEU A 280 12.29 -3.68 -18.68
N GLY A 281 11.84 -3.20 -17.51
CA GLY A 281 10.47 -2.73 -17.32
C GLY A 281 10.11 -1.59 -18.27
N LEU A 282 11.01 -0.63 -18.46
CA LEU A 282 10.81 0.49 -19.39
C LEU A 282 10.71 0.01 -20.84
N THR A 283 11.62 -0.89 -21.26
CA THR A 283 11.63 -1.44 -22.63
C THR A 283 10.38 -2.26 -22.91
N LEU A 284 10.01 -3.14 -21.97
CA LEU A 284 8.80 -3.96 -22.10
C LEU A 284 7.54 -3.10 -22.14
N TYR A 285 7.42 -2.09 -21.28
CA TYR A 285 6.27 -1.18 -21.30
C TYR A 285 6.20 -0.38 -22.61
N PHE A 286 7.33 0.12 -23.11
CA PHE A 286 7.37 0.85 -24.38
C PHE A 286 6.95 -0.02 -25.57
N ILE A 287 7.51 -1.24 -25.68
CA ILE A 287 7.12 -2.21 -26.71
C ILE A 287 5.63 -2.54 -26.61
N PHE A 288 5.14 -2.71 -25.39
CA PHE A 288 3.75 -3.05 -25.11
C PHE A 288 2.77 -1.93 -25.51
N ILE A 289 3.09 -0.66 -25.24
CA ILE A 289 2.28 0.48 -25.71
C ILE A 289 2.37 0.64 -27.22
N ALA A 290 3.57 0.54 -27.80
CA ALA A 290 3.78 0.65 -29.23
C ALA A 290 2.99 -0.41 -30.01
N SER A 291 2.95 -1.66 -29.52
CA SER A 291 2.20 -2.73 -30.16
C SER A 291 0.70 -2.45 -30.17
N PHE A 292 0.12 -1.94 -29.09
CA PHE A 292 -1.29 -1.55 -29.07
C PHE A 292 -1.61 -0.36 -29.96
N ILE A 293 -0.72 0.64 -30.03
CA ILE A 293 -0.91 1.78 -30.95
C ILE A 293 -0.91 1.29 -32.41
N VAL A 294 0.04 0.42 -32.77
CA VAL A 294 0.10 -0.18 -34.10
C VAL A 294 -1.17 -0.99 -34.38
N LEU A 295 -1.57 -1.87 -33.47
CA LEU A 295 -2.80 -2.67 -33.61
C LEU A 295 -4.04 -1.79 -33.77
N MET A 296 -4.19 -0.74 -32.95
CA MET A 296 -5.30 0.20 -33.07
C MET A 296 -5.32 0.91 -34.43
N ALA A 297 -4.16 1.36 -34.91
CA ALA A 297 -4.05 1.98 -36.23
C ALA A 297 -4.38 1.00 -37.37
N GLN A 298 -4.06 -0.29 -37.23
CA GLN A 298 -4.48 -1.32 -38.18
C GLN A 298 -5.99 -1.53 -38.14
N ILE A 299 -6.59 -1.62 -36.94
CA ILE A 299 -8.03 -1.80 -36.77
C ILE A 299 -8.81 -0.65 -37.45
N GLU A 300 -8.35 0.59 -37.29
CA GLU A 300 -9.01 1.76 -37.90
C GLU A 300 -8.93 1.74 -39.43
N LYS A 301 -7.75 1.40 -39.99
CA LYS A 301 -7.54 1.28 -41.44
C LYS A 301 -8.36 0.15 -42.07
N CYS A 302 -8.50 -0.98 -41.37
CA CYS A 302 -9.22 -2.15 -41.87
C CYS A 302 -10.74 -2.04 -41.65
N GLY A 303 -11.19 -1.40 -40.57
CA GLY A 303 -12.60 -1.31 -40.20
C GLY A 303 -13.47 -0.48 -41.16
N THR A 304 -12.88 0.37 -41.99
CA THR A 304 -13.59 1.16 -43.00
C THR A 304 -13.88 0.39 -44.30
N LYS A 305 -13.26 -0.78 -44.51
CA LYS A 305 -13.50 -1.64 -45.68
C LYS A 305 -14.16 -2.92 -45.20
N GLY A 306 -15.48 -3.00 -45.38
CA GLY A 306 -16.35 -4.08 -44.86
C GLY A 306 -15.72 -5.48 -44.92
N LEU A 307 -15.11 -5.90 -43.81
CA LEU A 307 -14.47 -7.19 -43.65
C LEU A 307 -14.99 -7.88 -42.39
N ILE A 308 -15.09 -9.20 -42.53
CA ILE A 308 -15.71 -10.14 -41.62
C ILE A 308 -14.95 -10.14 -40.29
N ARG A 309 -15.66 -9.87 -39.19
CA ARG A 309 -15.21 -10.07 -37.80
C ARG A 309 -14.97 -11.57 -37.55
N ARG A 310 -13.90 -12.16 -38.10
CA ARG A 310 -13.41 -13.45 -37.60
C ARG A 310 -12.67 -13.14 -36.31
N GLN A 311 -13.38 -13.38 -35.22
CA GLN A 311 -12.88 -13.63 -33.87
C GLN A 311 -11.34 -13.50 -33.82
N PHE A 312 -10.86 -12.40 -33.22
CA PHE A 312 -9.48 -12.17 -32.76
C PHE A 312 -8.41 -11.61 -33.73
N VAL A 313 -8.61 -11.49 -35.05
CA VAL A 313 -7.57 -10.89 -35.92
C VAL A 313 -8.15 -9.98 -37.00
N TYR A 314 -7.77 -8.70 -36.97
CA TYR A 314 -8.02 -7.74 -38.04
C TYR A 314 -6.91 -7.88 -39.08
N LEU A 315 -7.05 -8.84 -39.99
CA LEU A 315 -6.21 -8.92 -41.18
C LEU A 315 -6.88 -8.07 -42.28
N CYS A 316 -6.25 -6.93 -42.58
CA CYS A 316 -6.13 -6.47 -43.95
C CYS A 316 -5.04 -7.31 -44.64
#